data_AF-A0A5D4H4C0-F1
#
_entry.id   AF-A0A5D4H4C0-F1
#
_cell.length_a   1.000
_cell.length_b   1.000
_cell.length_c   1.000
_cell.angle_alpha   90.00
_cell.angle_beta   90.00
_cell.angle_gamma   90.00
#
_symmetry.space_group_name_H-M   'P 1'
#
loop_
_entity.id
_entity.type
_entity.pdbx_description
1 polymer ?
#
loop_
_entity_poly.entity_id
_entity_poly.type
_entity_poly.pdbx_seq_one_letter_code
_entity_poly.pdbx_strand_id
1 'polypeptide(L)'
;MNTRKICLGFMGLTVFFVILSCKKDKETDVMQPDFIQTSLPASMSIDGGIEFDLYIPDNEEGVRYDWVLPDLLTLTAGEGTNRITVVGGEEGGVVQEKSIGVTADRVGNRSYTRWLYKEIAVLTPPPTLPNYRTKRYGAKTWMIENLNEAGEDGNLGWTYNNDPGKADIYGRLYTWHEAMTGVSNATEGQNPYTWGSSGTDDVGNSYILDGTYVNSYNIQIQGACPEGWHIPNMNDWYDLLVAIKQEYGIPGNSLADVANSKDGYIIAWGRETGVVNAMNLTNWGVIGPYLKGSNPMSVGGLWQGGTTFNYGGNAVFPSGAYPLYKDKSSELEFNILPSGRRTAASVFNDEGLYSYHWVAYRGAASPNNPLRLTIGSSNANFSNGLANPLDAHCLRCVANY
;
A
#
# COMPACT_ATOMS: atom_id res chain seq x y z
N MET A 1 -2.99 -46.16 -98.69
CA MET A 1 -4.26 -45.48 -99.00
C MET A 1 -4.56 -44.53 -97.85
N ASN A 2 -4.66 -43.26 -98.19
CA ASN A 2 -4.41 -42.15 -97.28
C ASN A 2 -5.65 -41.81 -96.45
N THR A 3 -5.35 -41.44 -95.22
CA THR A 3 -6.17 -41.04 -94.09
C THR A 3 -6.98 -39.75 -94.29
N ARG A 4 -8.09 -39.73 -93.52
CA ARG A 4 -8.76 -38.58 -92.87
C ARG A 4 -9.68 -37.69 -93.71
N LYS A 5 -10.97 -37.75 -93.35
CA LYS A 5 -11.77 -36.59 -92.91
C LYS A 5 -12.86 -37.06 -91.92
N ILE A 6 -12.88 -36.40 -90.77
CA ILE A 6 -13.95 -36.42 -89.76
C ILE A 6 -14.84 -35.21 -90.08
N CYS A 7 -16.16 -35.39 -90.08
CA CYS A 7 -17.12 -34.33 -89.76
C CYS A 7 -18.52 -34.89 -89.44
N LEU A 8 -19.04 -34.41 -88.29
CA LEU A 8 -20.44 -34.25 -87.87
C LEU A 8 -21.38 -35.48 -87.73
N GLY A 9 -21.87 -35.64 -86.50
CA GLY A 9 -23.07 -36.39 -86.15
C GLY A 9 -23.54 -36.03 -84.74
N PHE A 10 -24.42 -35.03 -84.65
CA PHE A 10 -25.23 -34.63 -83.50
C PHE A 10 -25.83 -35.84 -82.74
N MET A 11 -25.81 -35.86 -81.40
CA MET A 11 -27.02 -35.87 -80.54
C MET A 11 -26.70 -35.97 -79.05
N GLY A 12 -27.24 -35.02 -78.26
CA GLY A 12 -27.80 -35.25 -76.93
C GLY A 12 -26.85 -35.58 -75.76
N LEU A 13 -26.71 -34.65 -74.80
CA LEU A 13 -27.42 -34.67 -73.51
C LEU A 13 -26.72 -33.66 -72.57
N THR A 14 -27.39 -32.54 -72.30
CA THR A 14 -26.90 -31.54 -71.34
C THR A 14 -27.05 -32.10 -69.93
N VAL A 15 -25.97 -32.63 -69.36
CA VAL A 15 -25.91 -33.01 -67.94
C VAL A 15 -25.68 -31.75 -67.13
N PHE A 16 -26.74 -31.30 -66.45
CA PHE A 16 -26.68 -30.27 -65.43
C PHE A 16 -25.86 -30.82 -64.26
N PHE A 17 -24.61 -30.37 -64.13
CA PHE A 17 -23.82 -30.60 -62.90
C PHE A 17 -24.43 -29.73 -61.80
N VAL A 18 -25.29 -30.34 -60.98
CA VAL A 18 -25.65 -29.77 -59.68
C VAL A 18 -24.38 -29.79 -58.83
N ILE A 19 -23.73 -28.64 -58.73
CA ILE A 19 -22.70 -28.41 -57.72
C ILE A 19 -23.46 -28.43 -56.38
N LEU A 20 -23.47 -29.60 -55.72
CA LEU A 20 -23.76 -29.67 -54.29
C LEU A 20 -22.68 -28.84 -53.61
N SER A 21 -22.98 -27.57 -53.36
CA SER A 21 -22.25 -26.78 -52.39
C SER A 21 -22.49 -27.44 -51.04
N CYS A 22 -21.54 -28.26 -50.59
CA CYS A 22 -21.41 -28.57 -49.19
C CYS A 22 -21.22 -27.24 -48.48
N LYS A 23 -22.31 -26.66 -47.97
CA LYS A 23 -22.24 -25.69 -46.89
C LYS A 23 -21.41 -26.40 -45.82
N LYS A 24 -20.20 -25.91 -45.60
CA LYS A 24 -19.41 -26.20 -44.41
C LYS A 24 -20.40 -25.99 -43.25
N ASP A 25 -20.77 -27.06 -42.56
CA ASP A 25 -21.59 -26.94 -41.35
C ASP A 25 -20.94 -25.84 -40.51
N LYS A 26 -21.74 -24.87 -40.05
CA LYS A 26 -21.25 -23.83 -39.15
C LYS A 26 -20.50 -24.55 -38.04
N GLU A 27 -19.23 -24.24 -37.90
CA GLU A 27 -18.32 -24.78 -36.90
C GLU A 27 -19.00 -24.59 -35.55
N THR A 28 -19.61 -25.67 -35.07
CA THR A 28 -20.48 -25.71 -33.90
C THR A 28 -19.65 -26.06 -32.65
N ASP A 29 -18.38 -26.40 -32.86
CA ASP A 29 -17.42 -26.67 -31.83
C ASP A 29 -16.99 -25.34 -31.18
N VAL A 30 -16.87 -25.36 -29.85
CA VAL A 30 -16.51 -24.18 -29.05
C VAL A 30 -15.18 -24.46 -28.40
N MET A 31 -14.19 -23.61 -28.68
CA MET A 31 -12.87 -23.75 -28.10
C MET A 31 -12.93 -23.54 -26.59
N GLN A 32 -12.04 -24.22 -25.86
CA GLN A 32 -11.84 -23.94 -24.45
C GLN A 32 -11.39 -22.48 -24.29
N PRO A 33 -11.99 -21.71 -23.35
CA PRO A 33 -11.53 -20.35 -23.06
C PRO A 33 -10.04 -20.30 -22.75
N ASP A 34 -9.39 -19.17 -23.06
CA ASP A 34 -8.00 -18.91 -22.69
C ASP A 34 -7.83 -18.82 -21.16
N PHE A 35 -6.63 -18.57 -20.64
CA PHE A 35 -6.39 -18.41 -19.22
C PHE A 35 -7.20 -17.26 -18.62
N ILE A 36 -7.85 -17.54 -17.49
CA ILE A 36 -8.54 -16.53 -16.68
C ILE A 36 -7.51 -15.51 -16.19
N GLN A 37 -7.77 -14.24 -16.47
CA GLN A 37 -7.04 -13.09 -15.94
C GLN A 37 -7.85 -12.37 -14.88
N THR A 38 -7.17 -11.57 -14.06
CA THR A 38 -7.77 -10.85 -12.94
C THR A 38 -7.28 -9.40 -12.92
N SER A 39 -8.10 -8.45 -12.46
CA SER A 39 -7.62 -7.08 -12.19
C SER A 39 -6.89 -6.93 -10.85
N LEU A 40 -6.73 -8.02 -10.10
CA LEU A 40 -6.05 -8.03 -8.79
C LEU A 40 -4.57 -7.63 -8.90
N PRO A 41 -3.99 -7.09 -7.80
CA PRO A 41 -2.55 -6.89 -7.70
C PRO A 41 -1.79 -8.21 -7.77
N ALA A 42 -0.47 -8.13 -8.00
CA ALA A 42 0.40 -9.31 -8.09
C ALA A 42 0.39 -10.19 -6.82
N SER A 43 0.02 -9.64 -5.67
CA SER A 43 -0.17 -10.36 -4.40
C SER A 43 -1.40 -11.27 -4.37
N MET A 44 -2.29 -11.21 -5.37
CA MET A 44 -3.54 -11.98 -5.41
C MET A 44 -4.38 -11.82 -4.13
N SER A 45 -4.38 -10.62 -3.56
CA SER A 45 -5.09 -10.29 -2.31
C SER A 45 -5.96 -9.06 -2.51
N ILE A 46 -7.12 -9.03 -1.87
CA ILE A 46 -8.06 -7.90 -1.92
C ILE A 46 -8.87 -7.81 -0.63
N ASP A 47 -9.20 -6.59 -0.21
CA ASP A 47 -10.11 -6.39 0.92
C ASP A 47 -11.54 -6.82 0.55
N GLY A 48 -12.21 -7.48 1.49
CA GLY A 48 -13.62 -7.84 1.37
C GLY A 48 -14.48 -6.60 1.10
N GLY A 49 -15.57 -6.78 0.37
CA GLY A 49 -16.43 -5.68 -0.06
C GLY A 49 -15.88 -4.85 -1.23
N ILE A 50 -14.63 -5.05 -1.66
CA ILE A 50 -14.07 -4.39 -2.86
C ILE A 50 -14.27 -5.27 -4.10
N GLU A 51 -14.77 -4.65 -5.16
CA GLU A 51 -14.98 -5.31 -6.45
C GLU A 51 -13.67 -5.50 -7.23
N PHE A 52 -13.58 -6.61 -7.95
CA PHE A 52 -12.52 -6.87 -8.93
C PHE A 52 -13.04 -7.67 -10.12
N ASP A 53 -12.31 -7.61 -11.23
CA ASP A 53 -12.68 -8.28 -12.47
C ASP A 53 -11.99 -9.63 -12.61
N LEU A 54 -12.74 -10.60 -13.13
CA LEU A 54 -12.23 -11.84 -13.71
C LEU A 54 -12.61 -11.85 -15.20
N TYR A 55 -11.67 -12.15 -16.08
CA TYR A 55 -11.96 -12.09 -17.52
C TYR A 55 -11.12 -13.03 -18.38
N ILE A 56 -11.65 -13.32 -19.55
CA ILE A 56 -11.00 -14.00 -20.66
C ILE A 56 -10.62 -12.92 -21.69
N PRO A 57 -9.34 -12.74 -22.02
CA PRO A 57 -8.89 -11.69 -22.95
C PRO A 57 -9.58 -11.78 -24.32
N ASP A 58 -9.74 -13.00 -24.83
CA ASP A 58 -10.30 -13.26 -26.14
C ASP A 58 -11.81 -13.45 -26.07
N ASN A 59 -12.55 -12.45 -26.55
CA ASN A 59 -14.00 -12.51 -26.70
C ASN A 59 -14.36 -13.13 -28.05
N GLU A 60 -15.17 -14.18 -28.04
CA GLU A 60 -15.74 -14.77 -29.25
C GLU A 60 -17.18 -14.29 -29.48
N GLU A 61 -17.46 -13.75 -30.67
CA GLU A 61 -18.82 -13.32 -31.01
C GLU A 61 -19.80 -14.50 -31.01
N GLY A 62 -20.98 -14.28 -30.42
CA GLY A 62 -22.02 -15.31 -30.31
C GLY A 62 -21.73 -16.43 -29.31
N VAL A 63 -20.73 -16.26 -28.43
CA VAL A 63 -20.41 -17.17 -27.32
C VAL A 63 -20.88 -16.56 -26.00
N ARG A 64 -21.56 -17.36 -25.19
CA ARG A 64 -21.87 -17.06 -23.79
C ARG A 64 -20.83 -17.70 -22.90
N TYR A 65 -20.42 -17.01 -21.84
CA TYR A 65 -19.47 -17.53 -20.86
C TYR A 65 -20.18 -17.78 -19.53
N ASP A 66 -20.24 -19.04 -19.14
CA ASP A 66 -20.84 -19.50 -17.89
C ASP A 66 -19.74 -19.64 -16.82
N TRP A 67 -19.80 -18.79 -15.80
CA TRP A 67 -18.83 -18.73 -14.72
C TRP A 67 -19.25 -19.60 -13.53
N VAL A 68 -18.27 -20.23 -12.90
CA VAL A 68 -18.38 -20.97 -11.64
C VAL A 68 -17.57 -20.20 -10.61
N LEU A 69 -18.22 -19.79 -9.52
CA LEU A 69 -17.62 -19.04 -8.41
C LEU A 69 -17.79 -19.82 -7.10
N PRO A 70 -16.82 -19.76 -6.17
CA PRO A 70 -17.01 -20.27 -4.82
C PRO A 70 -17.90 -19.34 -3.99
N ASP A 71 -18.45 -19.84 -2.89
CA ASP A 71 -19.35 -19.10 -1.99
C ASP A 71 -18.77 -17.78 -1.44
N LEU A 72 -17.44 -17.69 -1.36
CA LEU A 72 -16.73 -16.49 -0.90
C LEU A 72 -16.83 -15.30 -1.89
N LEU A 73 -17.18 -15.56 -3.15
CA LEU A 73 -17.29 -14.53 -4.19
C LEU A 73 -18.74 -14.39 -4.66
N THR A 74 -19.22 -13.15 -4.69
CA THR A 74 -20.54 -12.81 -5.24
C THR A 74 -20.37 -12.10 -6.57
N LEU A 75 -21.10 -12.53 -7.60
CA LEU A 75 -21.16 -11.87 -8.90
C LEU A 75 -21.98 -10.58 -8.80
N THR A 76 -21.42 -9.46 -9.26
CA THR A 76 -22.10 -8.16 -9.24
C THR A 76 -22.40 -7.62 -10.63
N ALA A 77 -21.60 -7.97 -11.64
CA ALA A 77 -21.85 -7.58 -13.03
C ALA A 77 -21.24 -8.54 -14.07
N GLY A 78 -21.70 -8.43 -15.32
CA GLY A 78 -21.10 -9.12 -16.47
C GLY A 78 -21.55 -10.56 -16.69
N GLU A 79 -22.66 -10.98 -16.08
CA GLU A 79 -23.20 -12.34 -16.22
C GLU A 79 -23.33 -12.76 -17.70
N GLY A 80 -22.83 -13.95 -18.03
CA GLY A 80 -22.88 -14.50 -19.38
C GLY A 80 -21.83 -13.95 -20.35
N THR A 81 -20.97 -13.01 -19.91
CA THR A 81 -19.95 -12.38 -20.75
C THR A 81 -18.54 -12.87 -20.40
N ASN A 82 -17.57 -12.58 -21.28
CA ASN A 82 -16.17 -12.94 -21.08
C ASN A 82 -15.48 -12.16 -19.94
N ARG A 83 -16.14 -11.18 -19.32
CA ARG A 83 -15.65 -10.41 -18.18
C ARG A 83 -16.75 -10.29 -17.13
N ILE A 84 -16.46 -10.73 -15.91
CA ILE A 84 -17.34 -10.55 -14.77
C ILE A 84 -16.68 -9.65 -13.74
N THR A 85 -17.50 -8.92 -13.01
CA THR A 85 -17.10 -8.20 -11.80
C THR A 85 -17.66 -8.95 -10.60
N VAL A 86 -16.80 -9.20 -9.61
CA VAL A 86 -17.12 -9.96 -8.41
C VAL A 86 -16.68 -9.20 -7.17
N VAL A 87 -17.32 -9.48 -6.04
CA VAL A 87 -16.96 -8.96 -4.72
C VAL A 87 -16.69 -10.11 -3.76
N GLY A 88 -15.63 -9.99 -2.96
CA GLY A 88 -15.33 -10.94 -1.87
C GLY A 88 -16.11 -10.63 -0.60
N GLY A 89 -16.47 -11.67 0.17
CA GLY A 89 -17.14 -11.51 1.46
C GLY A 89 -16.34 -10.70 2.49
N GLU A 90 -17.02 -9.89 3.31
CA GLU A 90 -16.38 -9.04 4.33
C GLU A 90 -15.78 -9.82 5.50
N GLU A 91 -16.21 -11.05 5.74
CA GLU A 91 -15.60 -11.93 6.76
C GLU A 91 -14.18 -12.37 6.39
N GLY A 92 -13.75 -12.11 5.15
CA GLY A 92 -12.48 -12.58 4.62
C GLY A 92 -12.47 -14.10 4.36
N GLY A 93 -11.33 -14.61 3.91
CA GLY A 93 -11.13 -16.02 3.61
C GLY A 93 -10.18 -16.24 2.44
N VAL A 94 -10.07 -17.49 2.01
CA VAL A 94 -9.21 -17.88 0.88
C VAL A 94 -10.06 -18.57 -0.17
N VAL A 95 -10.09 -17.98 -1.37
CA VAL A 95 -10.53 -18.65 -2.60
C VAL A 95 -9.43 -19.65 -2.96
N GLN A 96 -9.75 -20.93 -2.86
CA GLN A 96 -8.81 -22.01 -3.15
C GLN A 96 -8.47 -22.09 -4.64
N GLU A 97 -7.31 -22.63 -4.97
CA GLU A 97 -6.99 -22.95 -6.36
C GLU A 97 -8.07 -23.86 -6.98
N LYS A 98 -8.31 -23.69 -8.29
CA LYS A 98 -9.27 -24.48 -9.06
C LYS A 98 -10.73 -24.40 -8.54
N SER A 99 -11.10 -23.30 -7.88
CA SER A 99 -12.50 -23.05 -7.47
C SER A 99 -13.24 -22.08 -8.39
N ILE A 100 -12.52 -21.28 -9.18
CA ILE A 100 -13.09 -20.37 -10.19
C ILE A 100 -12.94 -21.02 -11.56
N GLY A 101 -14.07 -21.17 -12.26
CA GLY A 101 -14.13 -21.80 -13.56
C GLY A 101 -14.92 -20.97 -14.57
N VAL A 102 -14.60 -21.10 -15.86
CA VAL A 102 -15.41 -20.55 -16.95
C VAL A 102 -15.57 -21.56 -18.07
N THR A 103 -16.79 -21.66 -18.59
CA THR A 103 -17.16 -22.53 -19.70
C THR A 103 -17.77 -21.69 -20.82
N ALA A 104 -17.23 -21.77 -22.02
CA ALA A 104 -17.85 -21.16 -23.20
C ALA A 104 -18.97 -22.06 -23.76
N ASP A 105 -20.10 -21.44 -24.10
CA ASP A 105 -21.29 -22.06 -24.69
C ASP A 105 -21.68 -21.32 -25.98
N ARG A 106 -21.79 -22.06 -27.09
CA ARG A 106 -22.35 -21.56 -28.35
C ARG A 106 -23.54 -22.42 -28.71
N VAL A 107 -24.73 -21.88 -28.48
CA VAL A 107 -26.00 -22.51 -28.88
C VAL A 107 -26.13 -23.93 -28.31
N GLY A 108 -25.72 -24.13 -27.05
CA GLY A 108 -25.81 -25.40 -26.32
C GLY A 108 -24.59 -26.31 -26.48
N ASN A 109 -23.62 -25.98 -27.34
CA ASN A 109 -22.35 -26.69 -27.38
C ASN A 109 -21.37 -26.06 -26.39
N ARG A 110 -20.98 -26.85 -25.39
CA ARG A 110 -20.12 -26.42 -24.29
C ARG A 110 -18.70 -26.92 -24.46
N SER A 111 -17.77 -26.01 -24.24
CA SER A 111 -16.34 -26.31 -24.13
C SER A 111 -15.99 -27.02 -22.81
N TYR A 112 -14.72 -27.44 -22.67
CA TYR A 112 -14.18 -27.79 -21.36
C TYR A 112 -14.08 -26.55 -20.46
N THR A 113 -14.27 -26.74 -19.15
CA THR A 113 -14.09 -25.65 -18.18
C THR A 113 -12.62 -25.27 -18.07
N ARG A 114 -12.31 -23.97 -18.18
CA ARG A 114 -11.03 -23.40 -17.78
C ARG A 114 -11.08 -23.07 -16.29
N TRP A 115 -10.10 -23.56 -15.54
CA TRP A 115 -9.97 -23.27 -14.11
C TRP A 115 -8.84 -22.29 -13.83
N LEU A 116 -9.02 -21.43 -12.84
CA LEU A 116 -7.97 -20.59 -12.28
C LEU A 116 -7.14 -21.41 -11.28
N TYR A 117 -5.84 -21.58 -11.53
CA TYR A 117 -4.92 -22.33 -10.66
C TYR A 117 -4.12 -21.38 -9.76
N LYS A 118 -4.82 -20.47 -9.09
CA LYS A 118 -4.24 -19.55 -8.11
C LYS A 118 -5.20 -19.38 -6.95
N GLU A 119 -4.64 -19.20 -5.75
CA GLU A 119 -5.40 -18.75 -4.60
C GLU A 119 -5.65 -17.24 -4.69
N ILE A 120 -6.79 -16.80 -4.15
CA ILE A 120 -7.08 -15.38 -3.90
C ILE A 120 -7.36 -15.22 -2.42
N ALA A 121 -6.60 -14.35 -1.75
CA ALA A 121 -6.88 -13.98 -0.37
C ALA A 121 -7.90 -12.83 -0.34
N VAL A 122 -9.07 -13.09 0.23
CA VAL A 122 -10.03 -12.04 0.57
C VAL A 122 -9.74 -11.66 2.02
N LEU A 123 -9.26 -10.45 2.23
CA LEU A 123 -8.89 -9.97 3.54
C LEU A 123 -10.13 -9.38 4.22
N THR A 124 -10.24 -9.45 5.54
CA THR A 124 -11.26 -8.67 6.25
C THR A 124 -11.06 -7.19 5.95
N PRO A 125 -12.12 -6.37 5.72
CA PRO A 125 -11.96 -4.94 5.49
C PRO A 125 -11.13 -4.29 6.61
N PRO A 126 -10.29 -3.29 6.29
CA PRO A 126 -9.57 -2.57 7.33
C PRO A 126 -10.57 -1.95 8.33
N PRO A 127 -10.22 -1.85 9.62
CA PRO A 127 -11.03 -1.14 10.60
C PRO A 127 -11.30 0.29 10.11
N THR A 128 -12.56 0.68 10.16
CA THR A 128 -12.92 2.09 10.03
C THR A 128 -12.86 2.72 11.41
N LEU A 129 -12.39 3.97 11.46
CA LEU A 129 -12.36 4.75 12.67
C LEU A 129 -13.12 6.05 12.39
N PRO A 130 -14.19 6.36 13.14
CA PRO A 130 -14.92 7.61 12.94
C PRO A 130 -13.97 8.81 12.94
N ASN A 131 -14.17 9.73 12.00
CA ASN A 131 -13.39 10.95 11.79
C ASN A 131 -11.94 10.78 11.27
N TYR A 132 -11.47 9.55 11.04
CA TYR A 132 -10.16 9.32 10.44
C TYR A 132 -10.28 8.50 9.17
N ARG A 133 -9.47 8.85 8.18
CA ARG A 133 -9.23 8.00 7.03
C ARG A 133 -8.16 6.98 7.37
N THR A 134 -8.44 5.74 6.98
CA THR A 134 -7.57 4.58 7.21
C THR A 134 -7.33 3.86 5.90
N LYS A 135 -6.17 3.23 5.77
CA LYS A 135 -5.82 2.42 4.59
C LYS A 135 -4.90 1.28 4.98
N ARG A 136 -5.08 0.13 4.34
CA ARG A 136 -4.23 -1.03 4.52
C ARG A 136 -2.96 -0.92 3.67
N TYR A 137 -1.83 -1.31 4.27
CA TYR A 137 -0.55 -1.52 3.61
C TYR A 137 0.02 -2.85 4.13
N GLY A 138 0.05 -3.85 3.27
CA GLY A 138 0.37 -5.23 3.65
C GLY A 138 -0.59 -5.75 4.71
N ALA A 139 -0.05 -6.23 5.83
CA ALA A 139 -0.83 -6.79 6.95
C ALA A 139 -1.20 -5.76 8.03
N LYS A 140 -0.98 -4.46 7.80
CA LYS A 140 -1.25 -3.41 8.79
C LYS A 140 -2.17 -2.36 8.21
N THR A 141 -3.08 -1.87 9.05
CA THR A 141 -3.93 -0.73 8.69
C THR A 141 -3.40 0.52 9.36
N TRP A 142 -3.24 1.58 8.58
CA TRP A 142 -2.71 2.85 9.07
C TRP A 142 -3.76 3.95 8.98
N MET A 143 -3.72 4.86 9.95
CA MET A 143 -4.25 6.20 9.72
C MET A 143 -3.40 6.86 8.62
N ILE A 144 -4.05 7.40 7.59
CA ILE A 144 -3.36 8.14 6.51
C ILE A 144 -3.30 9.65 6.78
N GLU A 145 -3.75 10.05 7.96
CA GLU A 145 -3.66 11.40 8.51
C GLU A 145 -3.09 11.37 9.93
N ASN A 146 -2.75 12.53 10.46
CA ASN A 146 -2.15 12.64 11.78
C ASN A 146 -3.25 12.65 12.85
N LEU A 147 -2.93 12.11 14.03
CA LEU A 147 -3.85 12.04 15.15
C LEU A 147 -4.27 13.44 15.62
N ASN A 148 -5.57 13.65 15.80
CA ASN A 148 -6.17 14.91 16.27
C ASN A 148 -7.01 14.70 17.55
N GLU A 149 -6.62 13.75 18.39
CA GLU A 149 -7.29 13.45 19.66
C GLU A 149 -6.99 14.50 20.73
N ALA A 150 -8.06 15.08 21.28
CA ALA A 150 -7.99 16.04 22.37
C ALA A 150 -8.13 15.40 23.76
N GLY A 151 -8.40 14.09 23.82
CA GLY A 151 -8.79 13.42 25.06
C GLY A 151 -10.14 13.89 25.58
N GLU A 152 -10.68 13.20 26.59
CA GLU A 152 -11.98 13.54 27.19
C GLU A 152 -12.01 14.93 27.84
N ASP A 153 -10.86 15.37 28.36
CA ASP A 153 -10.70 16.68 29.00
C ASP A 153 -10.41 17.82 28.01
N GLY A 154 -10.22 17.50 26.72
CA GLY A 154 -9.91 18.45 25.66
C GLY A 154 -8.45 18.96 25.61
N ASN A 155 -7.59 18.50 26.53
CA ASN A 155 -6.25 19.04 26.73
C ASN A 155 -5.12 18.12 26.27
N LEU A 156 -5.42 16.97 25.67
CA LEU A 156 -4.40 16.05 25.16
C LEU A 156 -3.74 16.66 23.92
N GLY A 157 -2.43 16.87 23.99
CA GLY A 157 -1.67 17.48 22.91
C GLY A 157 -2.11 18.90 22.57
N TRP A 158 -1.38 19.52 21.63
CA TRP A 158 -1.44 20.95 21.36
C TRP A 158 -1.78 21.24 19.91
N THR A 159 -2.64 22.23 19.71
CA THR A 159 -2.84 22.85 18.39
C THR A 159 -1.72 23.87 18.11
N TYR A 160 -1.39 24.09 16.84
CA TYR A 160 -0.33 25.02 16.45
C TYR A 160 -0.72 26.46 16.76
N ASN A 161 0.05 27.16 17.61
CA ASN A 161 -0.22 28.56 17.99
C ASN A 161 -1.69 28.82 18.43
N ASN A 162 -2.35 27.82 19.04
CA ASN A 162 -3.77 27.86 19.38
C ASN A 162 -4.71 28.07 18.17
N ASP A 163 -4.33 27.61 16.98
CA ASP A 163 -5.11 27.66 15.75
C ASP A 163 -5.76 26.28 15.48
N PRO A 164 -7.09 26.12 15.68
CA PRO A 164 -7.79 24.87 15.40
C PRO A 164 -7.73 24.46 13.92
N GLY A 165 -7.71 25.42 12.99
CA GLY A 165 -7.65 25.12 11.56
C GLY A 165 -6.35 24.42 11.17
N LYS A 166 -5.27 24.64 11.92
CA LYS A 166 -4.02 23.89 11.74
C LYS A 166 -4.09 22.48 12.29
N ALA A 167 -4.87 22.25 13.35
CA ALA A 167 -5.08 20.91 13.88
C ALA A 167 -5.91 20.05 12.91
N ASP A 168 -6.88 20.65 12.22
CA ASP A 168 -7.67 19.96 11.17
C ASP A 168 -6.81 19.54 9.97
N ILE A 169 -5.73 20.27 9.68
CA ILE A 169 -4.80 19.96 8.58
C ILE A 169 -3.69 19.01 9.03
N TYR A 170 -3.00 19.34 10.13
CA TYR A 170 -1.75 18.69 10.55
C TYR A 170 -1.91 17.69 11.70
N GLY A 171 -3.09 17.61 12.31
CA GLY A 171 -3.28 16.96 13.60
C GLY A 171 -2.69 17.77 14.76
N ARG A 172 -2.79 17.20 15.97
CA ARG A 172 -2.21 17.79 17.19
C ARG A 172 -0.78 17.33 17.40
N LEU A 173 -0.08 18.05 18.27
CA LEU A 173 1.26 17.73 18.70
C LEU A 173 1.27 17.25 20.13
N TYR A 174 1.78 16.05 20.35
CA TYR A 174 1.83 15.38 21.64
C TYR A 174 3.27 15.37 22.13
N THR A 175 3.51 15.67 23.39
CA THR A 175 4.80 15.34 24.01
C THR A 175 5.00 13.82 24.03
N TRP A 176 6.24 13.36 24.22
CA TRP A 176 6.49 11.92 24.33
C TRP A 176 5.66 11.27 25.44
N HIS A 177 5.49 11.95 26.57
CA HIS A 177 4.74 11.42 27.70
C HIS A 177 3.24 11.33 27.40
N GLU A 178 2.65 12.38 26.80
CA GLU A 178 1.25 12.35 26.35
C GLU A 178 1.03 11.26 25.31
N ALA A 179 1.94 11.16 24.32
CA ALA A 179 1.86 10.15 23.28
C ALA A 179 1.78 8.75 23.88
N MET A 180 2.73 8.40 24.74
CA MET A 180 2.86 7.04 25.28
C MET A 180 1.78 6.69 26.31
N THR A 181 1.17 7.68 26.97
CA THR A 181 0.21 7.42 28.05
C THR A 181 -1.24 7.73 27.69
N GLY A 182 -1.48 8.55 26.67
CA GLY A 182 -2.80 9.13 26.40
C GLY A 182 -3.28 10.13 27.45
N VAL A 183 -2.44 10.54 28.40
CA VAL A 183 -2.79 11.43 29.50
C VAL A 183 -2.36 12.86 29.20
N SER A 184 -3.29 13.80 29.24
CA SER A 184 -3.06 15.24 29.04
C SER A 184 -2.01 15.79 30.00
N ASN A 185 -1.04 16.55 29.49
CA ASN A 185 0.07 17.13 30.27
C ASN A 185 0.88 16.11 31.09
N ALA A 186 0.98 14.86 30.64
CA ALA A 186 1.74 13.82 31.34
C ALA A 186 3.19 14.24 31.60
N THR A 187 3.64 14.06 32.84
CA THR A 187 5.02 14.29 33.25
C THR A 187 5.86 13.02 33.15
N GLU A 188 7.18 13.15 33.28
CA GLU A 188 8.08 12.00 33.32
C GLU A 188 7.71 10.99 34.41
N GLY A 189 7.36 11.45 35.61
CA GLY A 189 6.98 10.58 36.72
C GLY A 189 5.65 9.83 36.54
N GLN A 190 4.82 10.25 35.59
CA GLN A 190 3.55 9.59 35.26
C GLN A 190 3.67 8.61 34.10
N ASN A 191 4.78 8.65 33.34
CA ASN A 191 4.97 7.79 32.19
C ASN A 191 5.66 6.49 32.62
N PRO A 192 4.98 5.32 32.60
CA PRO A 192 5.60 4.06 32.99
C PRO A 192 6.66 3.56 31.99
N TYR A 193 6.63 4.07 30.76
CA TYR A 193 7.53 3.71 29.66
C TYR A 193 8.88 4.43 29.76
N THR A 194 9.58 4.12 30.85
CA THR A 194 10.94 4.57 31.15
C THR A 194 11.98 3.56 30.64
N TRP A 195 13.23 4.00 30.52
CA TRP A 195 14.32 3.11 30.11
C TRP A 195 14.44 1.89 31.04
N GLY A 196 14.47 0.70 30.45
CA GLY A 196 14.56 -0.57 31.17
C GLY A 196 13.26 -1.02 31.84
N SER A 197 12.17 -0.26 31.72
CA SER A 197 10.84 -0.73 32.13
C SER A 197 10.45 -1.98 31.35
N SER A 198 9.75 -2.90 31.99
CA SER A 198 9.27 -4.13 31.38
C SER A 198 7.81 -4.38 31.75
N GLY A 199 7.14 -5.18 30.94
CA GLY A 199 5.73 -5.46 31.14
C GLY A 199 5.14 -6.27 30.00
N THR A 200 3.82 -6.18 29.88
CA THR A 200 3.05 -6.74 28.78
C THR A 200 2.42 -5.59 28.01
N ASP A 201 2.57 -5.61 26.70
CA ASP A 201 2.02 -4.60 25.80
C ASP A 201 0.51 -4.85 25.54
N ASP A 202 -0.16 -3.96 24.79
CA ASP A 202 -1.63 -3.98 24.67
C ASP A 202 -2.18 -5.17 23.88
N VAL A 203 -1.32 -5.96 23.23
CA VAL A 203 -1.70 -7.21 22.54
C VAL A 203 -1.16 -8.46 23.22
N GLY A 204 -0.63 -8.33 24.44
CA GLY A 204 -0.22 -9.47 25.26
C GLY A 204 1.24 -9.90 25.10
N ASN A 205 2.07 -9.17 24.35
CA ASN A 205 3.49 -9.51 24.21
C ASN A 205 4.29 -8.96 25.41
N SER A 206 5.27 -9.72 25.87
CA SER A 206 6.23 -9.22 26.87
C SER A 206 7.19 -8.22 26.22
N TYR A 207 7.52 -7.14 26.92
CA TYR A 207 8.48 -6.13 26.46
C TYR A 207 9.50 -5.76 27.54
N ILE A 208 10.65 -5.25 27.08
CA ILE A 208 11.60 -4.46 27.88
C ILE A 208 11.98 -3.24 27.04
N LEU A 209 11.80 -2.04 27.58
CA LEU A 209 12.11 -0.79 26.89
C LEU A 209 13.60 -0.43 27.02
N ASP A 210 14.45 -1.29 26.48
CA ASP A 210 15.92 -1.23 26.53
C ASP A 210 16.57 -0.93 25.17
N GLY A 211 15.78 -0.50 24.19
CA GLY A 211 16.27 -0.15 22.86
C GLY A 211 16.87 -1.33 22.07
N THR A 212 16.66 -2.58 22.49
CA THR A 212 17.11 -3.74 21.75
C THR A 212 16.06 -4.20 20.75
N TYR A 213 16.53 -4.79 19.64
CA TYR A 213 15.66 -5.36 18.61
C TYR A 213 14.63 -6.34 19.19
N VAL A 214 15.10 -7.26 20.03
CA VAL A 214 14.26 -8.36 20.55
C VAL A 214 13.15 -7.84 21.47
N ASN A 215 13.42 -6.81 22.27
CA ASN A 215 12.54 -6.43 23.37
C ASN A 215 11.66 -5.20 23.09
N SER A 216 12.09 -4.29 22.22
CA SER A 216 11.42 -2.99 22.06
C SER A 216 11.05 -2.61 20.62
N TYR A 217 11.47 -3.35 19.58
CA TYR A 217 11.17 -2.95 18.19
C TYR A 217 9.74 -3.32 17.75
N ASN A 218 9.10 -4.26 18.44
CA ASN A 218 7.75 -4.75 18.13
C ASN A 218 6.71 -4.40 19.21
N ILE A 219 7.08 -3.55 20.18
CA ILE A 219 6.20 -3.18 21.29
C ILE A 219 4.94 -2.47 20.76
N GLN A 220 3.77 -2.81 21.29
CA GLN A 220 2.50 -2.21 20.88
C GLN A 220 1.86 -1.48 22.04
N ILE A 221 1.90 -0.15 21.97
CA ILE A 221 1.34 0.72 22.99
C ILE A 221 0.27 1.58 22.34
N GLN A 222 -0.97 1.43 22.79
CA GLN A 222 -2.10 2.26 22.41
C GLN A 222 -1.76 3.73 22.68
N GLY A 223 -1.44 4.05 23.93
CA GLY A 223 -1.14 5.41 24.36
C GLY A 223 -2.25 6.39 23.97
N ALA A 224 -1.89 7.47 23.28
CA ALA A 224 -2.85 8.48 22.79
C ALA A 224 -3.70 8.01 21.60
N CYS A 225 -3.37 6.87 20.97
CA CYS A 225 -4.16 6.35 19.87
C CYS A 225 -5.53 5.83 20.36
N PRO A 226 -6.56 5.84 19.51
CA PRO A 226 -7.87 5.28 19.84
C PRO A 226 -7.80 3.77 20.12
N GLU A 227 -8.83 3.24 20.78
CA GLU A 227 -8.92 1.81 21.10
C GLU A 227 -8.74 0.93 19.85
N GLY A 228 -7.92 -0.10 19.95
CA GLY A 228 -7.57 -0.99 18.83
C GLY A 228 -6.51 -0.45 17.88
N TRP A 229 -5.93 0.73 18.16
CA TRP A 229 -4.81 1.33 17.43
C TRP A 229 -3.63 1.59 18.37
N HIS A 230 -2.41 1.59 17.85
CA HIS A 230 -1.21 1.84 18.62
C HIS A 230 -0.27 2.85 17.98
N ILE A 231 0.58 3.43 18.82
CA ILE A 231 1.69 4.29 18.37
C ILE A 231 2.66 3.40 17.60
N PRO A 232 3.04 3.76 16.36
CA PRO A 232 3.90 2.92 15.56
C PRO A 232 5.22 2.62 16.26
N ASN A 233 5.61 1.35 16.24
CA ASN A 233 6.94 0.91 16.61
C ASN A 233 7.86 0.88 15.38
N MET A 234 9.09 0.38 15.55
CA MET A 234 10.07 0.34 14.47
C MET A 234 9.70 -0.67 13.38
N ASN A 235 9.12 -1.81 13.75
CA ASN A 235 8.67 -2.83 12.80
C ASN A 235 7.48 -2.35 11.97
N ASP A 236 6.55 -1.60 12.56
CA ASP A 236 5.40 -1.05 11.83
C ASP A 236 5.86 -0.19 10.66
N TRP A 237 6.77 0.75 10.92
CA TRP A 237 7.33 1.60 9.87
C TRP A 237 8.11 0.80 8.83
N TYR A 238 8.87 -0.22 9.22
CA TYR A 238 9.55 -1.10 8.27
C TYR A 238 8.54 -1.82 7.36
N ASP A 239 7.50 -2.41 7.95
CA ASP A 239 6.46 -3.16 7.24
C ASP A 239 5.67 -2.27 6.27
N LEU A 240 5.36 -1.04 6.68
CA LEU A 240 4.72 -0.04 5.82
C LEU A 240 5.52 0.18 4.53
N LEU A 241 6.85 0.30 4.64
CA LEU A 241 7.72 0.55 3.49
C LEU A 241 7.86 -0.68 2.62
N VAL A 242 7.93 -1.88 3.21
CA VAL A 242 7.88 -3.13 2.45
C VAL A 242 6.60 -3.21 1.62
N ALA A 243 5.46 -2.96 2.26
CA ALA A 243 4.16 -2.97 1.61
C ALA A 243 4.08 -1.94 0.49
N ILE A 244 4.41 -0.67 0.76
CA ILE A 244 4.42 0.39 -0.25
C ILE A 244 5.29 0.02 -1.46
N LYS A 245 6.51 -0.50 -1.22
CA LYS A 245 7.40 -0.86 -2.32
C LYS A 245 6.79 -1.94 -3.21
N GLN A 246 6.23 -2.98 -2.60
CA GLN A 246 5.68 -4.14 -3.29
C GLN A 246 4.38 -3.79 -4.03
N GLU A 247 3.43 -3.15 -3.35
CA GLU A 247 2.09 -2.86 -3.88
C GLU A 247 2.13 -1.84 -5.02
N TYR A 248 2.99 -0.82 -4.92
CA TYR A 248 3.05 0.28 -5.90
C TYR A 248 4.19 0.14 -6.90
N GLY A 249 4.94 -0.97 -6.84
CA GLY A 249 6.04 -1.27 -7.74
C GLY A 249 7.16 -0.24 -7.69
N ILE A 250 7.53 0.22 -6.48
CA ILE A 250 8.55 1.26 -6.32
C ILE A 250 9.93 0.70 -6.72
N PRO A 251 10.65 1.31 -7.69
CA PRO A 251 11.89 0.74 -8.22
C PRO A 251 13.07 0.80 -7.23
N GLY A 252 14.23 0.30 -7.65
CA GLY A 252 15.49 0.33 -6.91
C GLY A 252 15.74 -0.93 -6.09
N ASN A 253 16.70 -1.76 -6.52
CA ASN A 253 17.14 -2.96 -5.81
C ASN A 253 18.55 -2.80 -5.23
N SER A 254 19.32 -1.86 -5.74
CA SER A 254 20.62 -1.44 -5.23
C SER A 254 20.70 0.09 -5.09
N LEU A 255 21.65 0.57 -4.27
CA LEU A 255 21.95 2.01 -4.22
C LEU A 255 22.36 2.56 -5.59
N ALA A 256 23.03 1.76 -6.43
CA ALA A 256 23.41 2.13 -7.78
C ALA A 256 22.20 2.31 -8.70
N ASP A 257 21.17 1.47 -8.58
CA ASP A 257 19.93 1.60 -9.37
C ASP A 257 19.26 2.93 -9.06
N VAL A 258 19.03 3.21 -7.77
CA VAL A 258 18.40 4.45 -7.30
C VAL A 258 19.23 5.68 -7.67
N ALA A 259 20.55 5.56 -7.56
CA ALA A 259 21.48 6.61 -7.95
C ALA A 259 21.43 6.94 -9.44
N ASN A 260 21.25 5.94 -10.31
CA ASN A 260 21.19 6.11 -11.76
C ASN A 260 19.82 6.61 -12.22
N SER A 261 18.73 6.03 -11.71
CA SER A 261 17.36 6.41 -12.07
C SER A 261 16.90 7.71 -11.39
N LYS A 262 17.55 8.08 -10.27
CA LYS A 262 17.07 9.09 -9.32
C LYS A 262 15.70 8.76 -8.74
N ASP A 263 15.32 7.47 -8.73
CA ASP A 263 14.00 6.98 -8.35
C ASP A 263 14.07 5.69 -7.53
N GLY A 264 13.11 5.52 -6.63
CA GLY A 264 13.00 4.34 -5.79
C GLY A 264 13.81 4.38 -4.50
N TYR A 265 13.72 3.28 -3.75
CA TYR A 265 14.43 3.04 -2.50
C TYR A 265 14.69 1.54 -2.33
N ILE A 266 15.76 1.20 -1.63
CA ILE A 266 16.09 -0.18 -1.26
C ILE A 266 15.50 -0.51 0.11
N ILE A 267 15.29 -1.80 0.38
CA ILE A 267 14.89 -2.29 1.69
C ILE A 267 15.90 -3.36 2.14
N ALA A 268 16.47 -3.23 3.33
CA ALA A 268 17.33 -4.27 3.90
C ALA A 268 16.52 -5.54 4.21
N TRP A 269 17.14 -6.70 4.00
CA TRP A 269 16.51 -7.99 4.22
C TRP A 269 16.28 -8.27 5.71
N GLY A 270 15.02 -8.48 6.09
CA GLY A 270 14.62 -8.97 7.41
C GLY A 270 14.54 -7.88 8.50
N ARG A 271 13.50 -8.01 9.35
CA ARG A 271 13.28 -7.13 10.52
C ARG A 271 14.48 -7.16 11.49
N GLU A 272 15.19 -8.29 11.55
CA GLU A 272 16.30 -8.61 12.46
C GLU A 272 17.58 -7.79 12.29
N THR A 273 17.70 -7.00 11.21
CA THR A 273 18.91 -6.21 10.98
C THR A 273 19.08 -5.07 11.98
N GLY A 274 18.06 -4.72 12.77
CA GLY A 274 18.15 -3.69 13.81
C GLY A 274 18.34 -2.27 13.27
N VAL A 275 18.31 -2.06 11.95
CA VAL A 275 18.61 -0.77 11.32
C VAL A 275 17.37 -0.22 10.65
N VAL A 276 16.59 0.59 11.37
CA VAL A 276 15.94 1.73 10.73
C VAL A 276 16.62 3.01 11.20
N ASN A 277 17.95 2.99 11.35
CA ASN A 277 18.68 4.12 11.96
C ASN A 277 18.61 5.41 11.11
N ALA A 278 18.42 5.32 9.79
CA ALA A 278 18.11 6.46 8.94
C ALA A 278 17.69 6.01 7.54
N MET A 279 16.51 6.41 7.07
CA MET A 279 16.03 6.17 5.69
C MET A 279 16.42 7.36 4.79
N ASN A 280 17.73 7.55 4.69
CA ASN A 280 18.30 8.62 3.89
C ASN A 280 18.77 8.10 2.54
N LEU A 281 19.13 9.05 1.68
CA LEU A 281 19.66 8.80 0.34
C LEU A 281 20.78 7.75 0.29
N THR A 282 21.72 7.80 1.24
CA THR A 282 22.90 6.93 1.26
C THR A 282 22.58 5.51 1.71
N ASN A 283 21.66 5.34 2.66
CA ASN A 283 21.41 4.05 3.30
C ASN A 283 20.25 3.30 2.66
N TRP A 284 19.19 4.00 2.25
CA TRP A 284 17.96 3.40 1.72
C TRP A 284 17.56 3.98 0.37
N GLY A 285 18.28 4.97 -0.18
CA GLY A 285 17.84 5.67 -1.38
C GLY A 285 16.80 6.76 -1.09
N VAL A 286 15.97 7.09 -2.08
CA VAL A 286 15.11 8.29 -2.05
C VAL A 286 13.72 7.95 -1.48
N ILE A 287 13.60 7.79 -0.18
CA ILE A 287 12.31 7.43 0.46
C ILE A 287 11.42 8.62 0.84
N GLY A 288 12.01 9.71 1.35
CA GLY A 288 11.26 10.88 1.84
C GLY A 288 10.28 11.45 0.80
N PRO A 289 10.69 11.61 -0.47
CA PRO A 289 9.80 12.06 -1.55
C PRO A 289 8.56 11.20 -1.82
N TYR A 290 8.55 9.91 -1.46
CA TYR A 290 7.35 9.07 -1.56
C TYR A 290 6.41 9.27 -0.38
N LEU A 291 6.93 9.56 0.82
CA LEU A 291 6.11 9.81 2.00
C LEU A 291 5.64 11.27 2.07
N LYS A 292 6.26 12.17 1.30
CA LYS A 292 5.86 13.58 1.24
C LYS A 292 4.57 13.74 0.47
N GLY A 293 3.54 14.18 1.19
CA GLY A 293 2.28 14.58 0.58
C GLY A 293 2.42 15.76 -0.36
N SER A 294 1.60 15.75 -1.42
CA SER A 294 1.34 16.83 -2.38
C SER A 294 2.57 17.55 -2.96
N ASN A 295 2.72 17.49 -4.28
CA ASN A 295 3.71 18.30 -5.01
C ASN A 295 3.44 19.81 -4.75
N PRO A 296 4.46 20.68 -4.60
CA PRO A 296 4.29 22.15 -4.56
C PRO A 296 3.54 22.73 -5.76
N MET A 297 3.41 21.97 -6.86
CA MET A 297 2.57 22.29 -8.03
C MET A 297 1.07 22.06 -7.82
N SER A 298 0.65 21.39 -6.74
CA SER A 298 -0.76 21.29 -6.36
C SER A 298 -1.17 22.50 -5.53
N VAL A 299 -2.38 23.02 -5.79
CA VAL A 299 -2.90 24.27 -5.24
C VAL A 299 -2.96 24.17 -3.71
N GLY A 300 -1.96 24.76 -3.04
CA GLY A 300 -1.84 24.78 -1.57
C GLY A 300 -0.58 24.14 -0.97
N GLY A 301 0.40 23.71 -1.80
CA GLY A 301 1.62 23.00 -1.39
C GLY A 301 2.16 23.36 0.00
N LEU A 302 1.92 22.48 0.97
CA LEU A 302 2.23 22.71 2.38
C LEU A 302 3.74 22.64 2.66
N TRP A 303 4.51 21.96 1.80
CA TRP A 303 5.97 21.87 1.88
C TRP A 303 6.65 23.07 1.25
N GLN A 304 7.49 23.75 2.03
CA GLN A 304 8.39 24.80 1.56
C GLN A 304 9.57 24.16 0.81
N GLY A 305 9.95 24.77 -0.31
CA GLY A 305 11.12 24.37 -1.10
C GLY A 305 10.83 24.28 -2.61
N GLY A 306 11.88 24.00 -3.38
CA GLY A 306 11.77 23.74 -4.82
C GLY A 306 11.26 22.32 -5.12
N THR A 307 11.35 21.92 -6.38
CA THR A 307 10.99 20.55 -6.83
C THR A 307 12.12 19.55 -6.72
N THR A 308 13.34 20.02 -6.45
CA THR A 308 14.56 19.19 -6.36
C THR A 308 15.44 19.59 -5.19
N PHE A 309 16.26 18.65 -4.75
CA PHE A 309 17.32 18.85 -3.76
C PHE A 309 18.67 18.41 -4.35
N ASN A 310 19.70 19.23 -4.17
CA ASN A 310 21.05 18.94 -4.66
C ASN A 310 21.86 18.20 -3.59
N TYR A 311 22.26 16.96 -3.88
CA TYR A 311 23.14 16.16 -3.03
C TYR A 311 24.59 16.24 -3.51
N GLY A 312 25.51 16.51 -2.58
CA GLY A 312 26.95 16.64 -2.86
C GLY A 312 27.67 15.33 -3.22
N GLY A 313 27.02 14.18 -3.02
CA GLY A 313 27.63 12.87 -3.27
C GLY A 313 28.57 12.41 -2.15
N ASN A 314 28.91 11.13 -2.15
CA ASN A 314 29.97 10.51 -1.36
C ASN A 314 30.53 9.27 -2.07
N ALA A 315 31.36 8.47 -1.39
CA ALA A 315 31.97 7.26 -1.97
C ALA A 315 30.97 6.17 -2.41
N VAL A 316 29.76 6.17 -1.86
CA VAL A 316 28.73 5.14 -2.07
C VAL A 316 27.59 5.65 -2.95
N PHE A 317 27.35 6.96 -2.96
CA PHE A 317 26.18 7.55 -3.61
C PHE A 317 26.54 8.82 -4.41
N PRO A 318 26.22 8.91 -5.72
CA PRO A 318 26.68 10.01 -6.56
C PRO A 318 25.95 11.32 -6.28
N SER A 319 26.64 12.41 -6.59
CA SER A 319 26.06 13.76 -6.56
C SER A 319 24.96 13.93 -7.62
N GLY A 320 24.11 14.94 -7.43
CA GLY A 320 23.08 15.30 -8.41
C GLY A 320 21.86 15.97 -7.81
N ALA A 321 20.95 16.39 -8.69
CA ALA A 321 19.63 16.89 -8.32
C ALA A 321 18.65 15.72 -8.20
N TYR A 322 18.09 15.53 -7.01
CA TYR A 322 17.11 14.49 -6.71
C TYR A 322 15.71 15.10 -6.59
N PRO A 323 14.67 14.49 -7.18
CA PRO A 323 13.30 14.95 -7.02
C PRO A 323 12.87 14.93 -5.55
N LEU A 324 12.22 16.01 -5.11
CA LEU A 324 11.66 16.11 -3.75
C LEU A 324 10.27 15.49 -3.62
N TYR A 325 9.64 15.19 -4.74
CA TYR A 325 8.29 14.63 -4.85
C TYR A 325 8.28 13.57 -5.94
N LYS A 326 7.45 12.56 -5.76
CA LYS A 326 7.28 11.45 -6.70
C LYS A 326 5.83 11.38 -7.13
N ASP A 327 5.59 11.13 -8.42
CA ASP A 327 4.23 11.07 -8.97
C ASP A 327 3.38 10.02 -8.25
N LYS A 328 4.00 8.88 -7.89
CA LYS A 328 3.34 7.83 -7.10
C LYS A 328 2.92 8.25 -5.69
N SER A 329 3.47 9.33 -5.13
CA SER A 329 3.13 9.79 -3.76
C SER A 329 1.63 10.03 -3.60
N SER A 330 0.96 10.61 -4.62
CA SER A 330 -0.50 10.81 -4.56
C SER A 330 -1.30 9.51 -4.60
N GLU A 331 -0.78 8.44 -5.23
CA GLU A 331 -1.42 7.12 -5.27
C GLU A 331 -1.28 6.37 -3.94
N LEU A 332 -0.18 6.60 -3.21
CA LEU A 332 0.06 5.95 -1.91
C LEU A 332 -1.01 6.33 -0.90
N GLU A 333 -1.50 7.57 -0.95
CA GLU A 333 -2.39 8.22 0.03
C GLU A 333 -1.80 8.39 1.43
N PHE A 334 -0.69 7.69 1.75
CA PHE A 334 0.07 7.84 3.00
C PHE A 334 0.93 9.12 2.99
N ASN A 335 0.26 10.26 2.91
CA ASN A 335 0.90 11.55 2.74
C ASN A 335 1.26 12.15 4.10
N ILE A 336 2.55 12.37 4.34
CA ILE A 336 3.05 13.08 5.52
C ILE A 336 3.16 14.57 5.19
N LEU A 337 2.52 15.37 6.04
CA LEU A 337 2.48 16.82 5.95
C LEU A 337 3.59 17.45 6.82
N PRO A 338 4.13 18.61 6.43
CA PRO A 338 5.21 19.29 7.14
C PRO A 338 4.68 20.11 8.31
N SER A 339 4.18 19.41 9.32
CA SER A 339 3.58 20.04 10.49
C SER A 339 4.59 20.93 11.23
N GLY A 340 5.87 20.54 11.28
CA GLY A 340 6.84 21.10 12.20
C GLY A 340 6.73 20.45 13.58
N ARG A 341 7.16 21.16 14.62
CA ARG A 341 7.08 20.72 16.02
C ARG A 341 6.79 21.90 16.95
N ARG A 342 6.46 21.57 18.20
CA ARG A 342 6.48 22.49 19.34
C ARG A 342 7.64 22.11 20.25
N THR A 343 8.46 23.08 20.61
CA THR A 343 9.57 22.86 21.55
C THR A 343 9.06 22.80 22.99
N ALA A 344 9.87 22.24 23.89
CA ALA A 344 9.59 22.27 25.34
C ALA A 344 9.40 23.69 25.91
N ALA A 345 9.94 24.72 25.25
CA ALA A 345 9.73 26.14 25.58
C ALA A 345 8.39 26.69 25.06
N SER A 346 7.50 25.84 24.56
CA SER A 346 6.21 26.19 23.97
C SER A 346 6.29 27.02 22.68
N VAL A 347 7.44 26.99 21.99
CA VAL A 347 7.65 27.68 20.71
C VAL A 347 7.38 26.70 19.56
N PHE A 348 6.54 27.07 18.61
CA PHE A 348 6.29 26.32 17.38
C PHE A 348 7.30 26.70 16.30
N ASN A 349 7.90 25.71 15.64
CA ASN A 349 8.92 25.91 14.61
C ASN A 349 8.83 24.85 13.50
N ASP A 350 9.56 25.10 12.41
CA ASP A 350 9.74 24.17 11.29
C ASP A 350 8.46 23.77 10.52
N GLU A 351 7.35 24.48 10.74
CA GLU A 351 6.13 24.36 9.94
C GLU A 351 6.45 24.64 8.46
N GLY A 352 6.02 23.73 7.59
CA GLY A 352 6.33 23.75 6.16
C GLY A 352 7.70 23.18 5.80
N LEU A 353 8.59 22.89 6.76
CA LEU A 353 9.96 22.43 6.49
C LEU A 353 10.21 20.99 6.88
N TYR A 354 9.69 20.56 8.03
CA TYR A 354 9.89 19.21 8.56
C TYR A 354 8.58 18.64 9.10
N SER A 355 8.52 17.32 9.18
CA SER A 355 7.51 16.60 9.93
C SER A 355 8.17 15.68 10.93
N TYR A 356 7.65 15.63 12.15
CA TYR A 356 8.17 14.81 13.25
C TYR A 356 7.05 13.92 13.77
N HIS A 357 7.32 12.62 13.87
CA HIS A 357 6.37 11.62 14.35
C HIS A 357 6.99 10.79 15.46
N TRP A 358 6.31 10.66 16.60
CA TRP A 358 6.80 9.75 17.63
C TRP A 358 6.71 8.28 17.20
N VAL A 359 7.61 7.49 17.78
CA VAL A 359 7.75 6.06 17.57
C VAL A 359 7.86 5.42 18.94
N ALA A 360 7.10 4.36 19.23
CA ALA A 360 7.07 3.68 20.54
C ALA A 360 8.39 2.98 20.88
N TYR A 361 9.48 3.72 21.07
CA TYR A 361 10.83 3.21 21.25
C TYR A 361 11.74 4.23 21.95
N ARG A 362 12.68 3.73 22.75
CA ARG A 362 13.80 4.49 23.33
C ARG A 362 15.12 3.91 22.86
N GLY A 363 16.04 4.77 22.42
CA GLY A 363 17.35 4.33 21.94
C GLY A 363 18.20 3.72 23.02
N ALA A 364 19.06 2.75 22.66
CA ALA A 364 19.99 2.13 23.59
C ALA A 364 21.25 2.97 23.92
N ALA A 365 21.44 4.06 23.19
CA ALA A 365 22.55 4.98 23.42
C ALA A 365 22.16 6.02 24.49
N SER A 366 22.97 6.14 25.54
CA SER A 366 22.84 7.18 26.57
C SER A 366 22.72 8.56 25.93
N PRO A 367 21.69 9.38 26.29
CA PRO A 367 20.82 9.27 27.46
C PRO A 367 19.48 8.52 27.24
N ASN A 368 19.41 7.62 26.28
CA ASN A 368 18.26 6.76 25.98
C ASN A 368 17.01 7.54 25.56
N ASN A 369 17.23 8.52 24.69
CA ASN A 369 16.18 9.41 24.21
C ASN A 369 15.08 8.65 23.46
N PRO A 370 13.82 9.10 23.56
CA PRO A 370 12.75 8.66 22.68
C PRO A 370 13.12 8.80 21.21
N LEU A 371 12.60 7.91 20.38
CA LEU A 371 12.83 7.95 18.95
C LEU A 371 11.67 8.60 18.23
N ARG A 372 11.99 9.33 17.17
CA ARG A 372 11.01 9.90 16.24
C ARG A 372 11.42 9.62 14.81
N LEU A 373 10.44 9.51 13.94
CA LEU A 373 10.63 9.66 12.51
C LEU A 373 10.64 11.16 12.16
N THR A 374 11.65 11.62 11.45
CA THR A 374 11.76 12.98 10.91
C THR A 374 11.74 12.92 9.40
N ILE A 375 10.89 13.72 8.75
CA ILE A 375 10.83 13.83 7.29
C ILE A 375 11.12 15.26 6.88
N GLY A 376 12.10 15.43 6.00
CA GLY A 376 12.57 16.74 5.53
C GLY A 376 12.79 16.77 4.02
N SER A 377 13.49 17.81 3.55
CA SER A 377 13.84 17.97 2.13
C SER A 377 14.62 16.76 1.59
N SER A 378 15.70 16.34 2.24
CA SER A 378 16.62 15.36 1.64
C SER A 378 16.57 13.95 2.24
N ASN A 379 15.68 13.68 3.20
CA ASN A 379 15.65 12.41 3.92
C ASN A 379 14.32 12.16 4.67
N ALA A 380 14.12 10.89 5.03
CA ALA A 380 13.24 10.48 6.12
C ALA A 380 14.10 9.66 7.09
N ASN A 381 14.25 10.03 8.34
CA ASN A 381 15.11 9.24 9.22
C ASN A 381 14.52 9.13 10.61
N PHE A 382 14.72 7.96 11.19
CA PHE A 382 14.63 7.87 12.62
C PHE A 382 15.78 8.67 13.21
N SER A 383 15.50 9.36 14.29
CA SER A 383 16.51 10.04 15.06
C SER A 383 16.12 9.91 16.51
N ASN A 384 17.12 9.60 17.34
CA ASN A 384 16.96 9.80 18.78
C ASN A 384 16.61 11.28 18.95
N GLY A 385 15.58 11.57 19.73
CA GLY A 385 15.16 12.92 20.04
C GLY A 385 16.30 13.66 20.73
N LEU A 386 17.16 14.31 19.96
CA LEU A 386 18.03 15.38 20.46
C LEU A 386 17.30 16.69 20.21
N ALA A 387 16.28 16.82 21.04
CA ALA A 387 15.54 17.98 21.51
C ALA A 387 14.65 17.38 22.60
N ASN A 388 14.52 18.07 23.71
CA ASN A 388 13.87 17.63 24.94
C ASN A 388 12.69 16.65 24.70
N PRO A 389 12.52 15.53 25.44
CA PRO A 389 11.35 14.64 25.31
C PRO A 389 9.99 15.35 25.55
N LEU A 390 10.03 16.58 26.10
CA LEU A 390 8.90 17.50 26.21
C LEU A 390 8.63 18.32 24.94
N ASP A 391 9.41 18.17 23.88
CA ASP A 391 9.01 18.61 22.55
C ASP A 391 7.73 17.85 22.17
N ALA A 392 6.83 18.51 21.44
CA ALA A 392 5.61 17.89 20.95
C ALA A 392 5.68 17.68 19.44
N HIS A 393 5.29 16.48 19.02
CA HIS A 393 5.38 15.98 17.64
C HIS A 393 4.05 15.35 17.24
N CYS A 394 3.85 15.14 15.94
CA CYS A 394 2.67 14.46 15.45
C CYS A 394 2.68 12.98 15.86
N LEU A 395 1.49 12.39 15.83
CA LEU A 395 1.29 10.95 15.91
C LEU A 395 0.53 10.49 14.68
N ARG A 396 0.75 9.24 14.28
CA ARG A 396 -0.02 8.57 13.26
C ARG A 396 -0.18 7.15 13.72
N CYS A 397 -1.40 6.71 13.97
CA CYS A 397 -1.62 5.41 14.57
C CYS A 397 -1.70 4.31 13.51
N VAL A 398 -1.38 3.09 13.94
CA VAL A 398 -1.41 1.89 13.13
C VAL A 398 -2.14 0.81 13.92
N ALA A 399 -2.68 -0.19 13.23
CA ALA A 399 -3.30 -1.33 13.86
C ALA A 399 -2.97 -2.63 13.11
N ASN A 400 -2.87 -3.71 13.89
CA ASN A 400 -2.60 -5.06 13.40
C ASN A 400 -3.93 -5.77 13.18
N TYR A 401 -4.19 -6.22 11.96
CA TYR A 401 -5.40 -6.98 11.63
C TYR A 401 -5.07 -8.11 10.67
#